data_AF-A0A4R7HXU8-F1
#
_entry.id   AF-A0A4R7HXU8-F1
#
_cell.length_a   1.000
_cell.length_b   1.000
_cell.length_c   1.000
_cell.angle_alpha   90.00
_cell.angle_beta   90.00
_cell.angle_gamma   90.00
#
_symmetry.space_group_name_H-M   'P 1'
#
loop_
_entity.id
_entity.type
_entity.pdbx_description
1 polymer ?
#
loop_
_entity_poly.entity_id
_entity_poly.type
_entity_poly.pdbx_seq_one_letter_code
_entity_poly.pdbx_strand_id
1 'polypeptide(L)'
;MSPTSVLTADPLIGGGVPIDVEMFFDYPRYLWHVRRLSVATTNLGDEPITISSIAVRADHFEPLAAESKRTVIAPGQRVDVQVDFGALVACSSSDDLAAAVAVTFTKGDGPPVEHLVRLDPAPLDEIRDRECAEQRVEDAASIAVSAQRSIDGPTMETSIEIVRRRGVPVIEVSSLSGSVILALVPVADSEPLLRIDPDRTRADLPIRIEVTRCDPHVVSQSSRTFDLAVFVSVDDAEAHRYQLEIDPRLQSDLQSLIDACQALVAD
;
A
#
# COMPACT_ATOMS: atom_id res chain seq x y z
N MET A 1 19.53 -1.06 3.47
CA MET A 1 20.17 -1.99 2.51
C MET A 1 19.47 -3.33 2.68
N SER A 2 18.43 -3.56 1.89
CA SER A 2 17.67 -4.82 1.92
C SER A 2 18.47 -5.91 1.21
N PRO A 3 18.35 -7.19 1.62
CA PRO A 3 19.08 -8.26 0.99
C PRO A 3 18.54 -8.50 -0.43
N THR A 4 19.46 -8.53 -1.38
CA THR A 4 19.22 -8.81 -2.79
C THR A 4 19.03 -10.32 -2.98
N SER A 5 17.81 -10.76 -3.26
CA SER A 5 17.58 -12.13 -3.74
C SER A 5 17.80 -12.17 -5.26
N VAL A 6 18.90 -12.77 -5.69
CA VAL A 6 19.15 -13.13 -7.09
C VAL A 6 18.64 -14.56 -7.28
N LEU A 7 17.46 -14.73 -7.90
CA LEU A 7 17.00 -16.06 -8.30
C LEU A 7 17.60 -16.40 -9.66
N THR A 8 18.49 -17.38 -9.68
CA THR A 8 18.91 -18.07 -10.92
C THR A 8 17.86 -19.13 -11.23
N ALA A 9 17.33 -19.15 -12.45
CA ALA A 9 16.28 -20.08 -12.86
C ALA A 9 16.74 -21.56 -12.75
N ASP A 10 15.92 -22.41 -12.14
CA ASP A 10 16.13 -23.86 -12.06
C ASP A 10 15.68 -24.54 -13.38
N PRO A 11 16.49 -25.38 -14.06
CA PRO A 11 16.26 -25.73 -15.47
C PRO A 11 15.21 -26.82 -15.74
N LEU A 12 14.46 -27.32 -14.74
CA LEU A 12 13.80 -28.63 -14.86
C LEU A 12 12.26 -28.66 -14.97
N ILE A 13 11.58 -27.53 -15.23
CA ILE A 13 10.18 -27.52 -15.71
C ILE A 13 10.05 -26.37 -16.72
N GLY A 14 9.62 -26.64 -17.96
CA GLY A 14 9.56 -25.64 -19.03
C GLY A 14 8.87 -24.34 -18.59
N GLY A 15 9.60 -23.23 -18.61
CA GLY A 15 9.14 -21.94 -18.07
C GLY A 15 10.29 -21.06 -17.57
N GLY A 16 11.28 -20.82 -18.45
CA GLY A 16 12.37 -19.89 -18.20
C GLY A 16 12.54 -18.97 -19.40
N VAL A 17 13.06 -17.76 -19.17
CA VAL A 17 13.54 -16.90 -20.26
C VAL A 17 14.81 -17.47 -20.90
N PRO A 18 15.14 -17.10 -22.15
CA PRO A 18 16.40 -17.44 -22.79
C PRO A 18 17.59 -17.03 -21.92
N ILE A 19 18.69 -17.78 -22.02
CA ILE A 19 19.89 -17.56 -21.18
C ILE A 19 20.55 -16.19 -21.37
N ASP A 20 20.27 -15.54 -22.50
CA ASP A 20 20.74 -14.21 -22.85
C ASP A 20 19.71 -13.11 -22.54
N VAL A 21 18.67 -13.43 -21.77
CA VAL A 21 17.70 -12.48 -21.23
C VAL A 21 17.67 -12.61 -19.71
N GLU A 22 17.93 -11.51 -19.03
CA GLU A 22 17.78 -11.43 -17.57
C GLU A 22 16.54 -10.62 -17.23
N MET A 23 15.72 -11.11 -16.30
CA MET A 23 14.56 -10.39 -15.79
C MET A 23 14.62 -10.27 -14.28
N PHE A 24 14.31 -9.09 -13.77
CA PHE A 24 14.20 -8.79 -12.35
C PHE A 24 12.82 -8.19 -12.05
N PHE A 25 12.21 -8.65 -10.97
CA PHE A 25 10.86 -8.28 -10.58
C PHE A 25 10.93 -7.49 -9.28
N ASP A 26 10.40 -6.27 -9.31
CA ASP A 26 10.34 -5.40 -8.14
C ASP A 26 8.89 -5.05 -7.81
N TYR A 27 8.60 -4.96 -6.52
CA TYR A 27 7.33 -4.52 -5.96
C TYR A 27 7.56 -3.24 -5.16
N PRO A 28 7.80 -2.08 -5.82
CA PRO A 28 8.03 -0.85 -5.08
C PRO A 28 6.81 -0.51 -4.24
N ARG A 29 7.00 -0.22 -2.95
CA ARG A 29 5.88 0.08 -2.02
C ARG A 29 4.97 1.24 -2.49
N TYR A 30 5.53 2.19 -3.23
CA TYR A 30 4.74 3.28 -3.82
C TYR A 30 3.82 2.83 -4.97
N LEU A 31 3.96 1.60 -5.49
CA LEU A 31 3.10 1.01 -6.52
C LEU A 31 2.07 0.02 -5.97
N TRP A 32 2.15 -0.33 -4.69
CA TRP A 32 1.26 -1.36 -4.11
C TRP A 32 -0.21 -0.93 -4.11
N HIS A 33 -0.47 0.36 -3.88
CA HIS A 33 -1.83 0.91 -3.88
C HIS A 33 -2.49 0.92 -5.27
N VAL A 34 -1.70 0.82 -6.35
CA VAL A 34 -2.19 0.69 -7.73
C VAL A 34 -1.97 -0.71 -8.30
N ARG A 35 -1.61 -1.70 -7.46
CA ARG A 35 -1.40 -3.10 -7.83
C ARG A 35 -0.54 -3.27 -9.07
N ARG A 36 0.68 -2.73 -9.01
CA ARG A 36 1.60 -2.70 -10.14
C ARG A 36 2.98 -3.26 -9.79
N LEU A 37 3.47 -4.12 -10.67
CA LEU A 37 4.79 -4.74 -10.64
C LEU A 37 5.73 -4.01 -11.61
N SER A 38 7.00 -3.84 -11.24
CA SER A 38 8.05 -3.37 -12.14
C SER A 38 8.88 -4.55 -12.62
N VAL A 39 9.02 -4.68 -13.95
CA VAL A 39 9.71 -5.78 -14.61
C VAL A 39 10.89 -5.24 -15.39
N ALA A 40 12.07 -5.42 -14.83
CA ALA A 40 13.30 -4.93 -15.39
C ALA A 40 13.96 -6.01 -16.24
N THR A 41 14.10 -5.76 -17.54
CA THR A 41 14.62 -6.74 -18.50
C THR A 41 15.93 -6.26 -19.09
N THR A 42 16.97 -7.09 -19.00
CA THR A 42 18.28 -6.85 -19.62
C THR A 42 18.47 -7.81 -20.80
N ASN A 43 18.82 -7.26 -21.96
CA ASN A 43 19.21 -8.06 -23.12
C ASN A 43 20.72 -8.26 -23.13
N LEU A 44 21.17 -9.49 -22.83
CA LEU A 44 22.57 -9.89 -22.83
C LEU A 44 23.01 -10.49 -24.18
N GLY A 45 22.08 -10.64 -25.13
CA GLY A 45 22.33 -11.12 -26.48
C GLY A 45 22.86 -10.05 -27.42
N ASP A 46 23.02 -10.43 -28.69
CA ASP A 46 23.51 -9.61 -29.79
C ASP A 46 22.41 -9.13 -30.76
N GLU A 47 21.19 -9.65 -30.61
CA GLU A 47 20.01 -9.24 -31.37
C GLU A 47 19.02 -8.47 -30.48
N PRO A 48 18.25 -7.51 -31.03
CA PRO A 48 17.21 -6.84 -30.27
C PRO A 48 16.11 -7.82 -29.84
N ILE A 49 15.58 -7.62 -28.63
CA ILE A 49 14.35 -8.28 -28.17
C ILE A 49 13.20 -7.29 -28.16
N THR A 50 11.98 -7.74 -28.49
CA THR A 50 10.77 -6.92 -28.44
C THR A 50 9.75 -7.57 -27.53
N ILE A 51 9.43 -6.95 -26.40
CA ILE A 51 8.31 -7.36 -25.55
C ILE A 51 7.01 -6.89 -26.19
N SER A 52 6.15 -7.86 -26.52
CA SER A 52 4.88 -7.65 -27.25
C SER A 52 3.65 -7.79 -26.34
N SER A 53 3.76 -8.59 -25.28
CA SER A 53 2.73 -8.67 -24.24
C SER A 53 3.32 -9.04 -22.88
N ILE A 54 2.62 -8.64 -21.82
CA ILE A 54 2.98 -8.99 -20.44
C ILE A 54 1.72 -9.11 -19.56
N ALA A 55 1.70 -10.06 -18.65
CA ALA A 55 0.62 -10.25 -17.67
C ALA A 55 1.16 -10.85 -16.37
N VAL A 56 0.64 -10.40 -15.22
CA VAL A 56 0.83 -11.09 -13.95
C VAL A 56 -0.24 -12.16 -13.79
N ARG A 57 0.17 -13.36 -13.38
CA ARG A 57 -0.68 -14.48 -12.98
C ARG A 57 -0.36 -14.77 -11.52
N ALA A 58 -1.28 -14.49 -10.63
CA ALA A 58 -1.10 -14.72 -9.21
C ALA A 58 -2.40 -15.25 -8.62
N ASP A 59 -2.28 -16.27 -7.79
CA ASP A 59 -3.42 -16.75 -7.01
C ASP A 59 -3.95 -15.64 -6.09
N HIS A 60 -5.24 -15.70 -5.74
CA HIS A 60 -5.98 -14.70 -4.96
C HIS A 60 -6.16 -13.32 -5.57
N PHE A 61 -5.62 -13.06 -6.75
CA PHE A 61 -5.88 -11.83 -7.51
C PHE A 61 -6.67 -12.15 -8.79
N GLU A 62 -7.58 -11.26 -9.15
CA GLU A 62 -8.37 -11.38 -10.38
C GLU A 62 -7.41 -11.45 -11.59
N PRO A 63 -7.53 -12.44 -12.49
CA PRO A 63 -6.69 -12.50 -13.66
C PRO A 63 -6.99 -11.33 -14.60
N LEU A 64 -5.97 -10.53 -14.90
CA LEU A 64 -6.06 -9.51 -15.94
C LEU A 64 -5.72 -10.08 -17.32
N ALA A 65 -6.27 -9.45 -18.37
CA ALA A 65 -5.85 -9.69 -19.74
C ALA A 65 -4.40 -9.21 -19.93
N ALA A 66 -3.67 -9.85 -20.84
CA ALA A 66 -2.30 -9.43 -21.13
C ALA A 66 -2.26 -8.02 -21.73
N GLU A 67 -1.40 -7.17 -21.19
CA GLU A 67 -1.17 -5.83 -21.70
C GLU A 67 -0.32 -5.90 -22.96
N SER A 68 -0.78 -5.29 -24.05
CA SER A 68 0.04 -5.14 -25.25
C SER A 68 1.17 -4.14 -25.00
N LYS A 69 2.40 -4.54 -25.34
CA LYS A 69 3.61 -3.70 -25.29
C LYS A 69 4.26 -3.66 -26.67
N ARG A 70 5.14 -2.68 -26.87
CA ARG A 70 6.01 -2.58 -28.06
C ARG A 70 7.40 -2.12 -27.62
N THR A 71 7.90 -2.73 -26.56
CA THR A 71 9.15 -2.34 -25.93
C THR A 71 10.29 -3.06 -26.61
N VAL A 72 11.10 -2.33 -27.37
CA VAL A 72 12.32 -2.84 -27.99
C VAL A 72 13.49 -2.62 -27.03
N ILE A 73 14.27 -3.67 -26.78
CA ILE A 73 15.44 -3.66 -25.91
C ILE A 73 16.64 -4.06 -26.75
N ALA A 74 17.50 -3.09 -27.04
CA ALA A 74 18.71 -3.30 -27.81
C ALA A 74 19.72 -4.18 -27.06
N PRO A 75 20.69 -4.80 -27.75
CA PRO A 75 21.82 -5.49 -27.12
C PRO A 75 22.49 -4.65 -26.03
N GLY A 76 22.71 -5.25 -24.84
CA GLY A 76 23.31 -4.59 -23.68
C GLY A 76 22.42 -3.58 -22.96
N GLN A 77 21.18 -3.36 -23.43
CA GLN A 77 20.24 -2.44 -22.80
C GLN A 77 19.45 -3.12 -21.69
N ARG A 78 19.12 -2.34 -20.66
CA ARG A 78 18.11 -2.67 -19.64
C ARG A 78 16.92 -1.73 -19.77
N VAL A 79 15.70 -2.26 -19.70
CA VAL A 79 14.46 -1.49 -19.69
C VAL A 79 13.51 -2.01 -18.62
N ASP A 80 12.90 -1.08 -17.89
CA ASP A 80 11.86 -1.38 -16.90
C ASP A 80 10.48 -1.21 -17.54
N VAL A 81 9.65 -2.25 -17.45
CA VAL A 81 8.27 -2.25 -17.90
C VAL A 81 7.37 -2.46 -16.70
N GLN A 82 6.39 -1.59 -16.53
CA GLN A 82 5.35 -1.77 -15.52
C GLN A 82 4.19 -2.61 -16.07
N VAL A 83 3.63 -3.47 -15.21
CA VAL A 83 2.47 -4.31 -15.49
C VAL A 83 1.54 -4.33 -14.28
N ASP A 84 0.25 -4.21 -14.53
CA ASP A 84 -0.79 -4.24 -13.49
C ASP A 84 -1.19 -5.69 -13.16
N PHE A 85 -1.63 -5.92 -11.93
CA PHE A 85 -2.28 -7.15 -11.50
C PHE A 85 -3.66 -6.85 -10.88
N GLY A 86 -4.53 -7.86 -10.87
CA GLY A 86 -5.94 -7.64 -10.55
C GLY A 86 -6.21 -7.39 -9.08
N ALA A 87 -7.47 -7.07 -8.79
CA ALA A 87 -7.94 -6.89 -7.42
C ALA A 87 -7.93 -8.22 -6.65
N LEU A 88 -7.78 -8.13 -5.33
CA LEU A 88 -7.90 -9.27 -4.44
C LEU A 88 -9.31 -9.90 -4.52
N VAL A 89 -9.37 -11.22 -4.70
CA VAL A 89 -10.62 -12.00 -4.76
C VAL A 89 -10.85 -12.89 -3.54
N ALA A 90 -9.80 -13.23 -2.79
CA ALA A 90 -9.92 -14.12 -1.62
C ALA A 90 -8.86 -13.83 -0.57
N CYS A 91 -9.28 -13.83 0.70
CA CYS A 91 -8.39 -13.66 1.85
C CYS A 91 -7.93 -14.96 2.51
N SER A 92 -8.50 -16.10 2.14
CA SER A 92 -8.03 -17.39 2.62
C SER A 92 -6.68 -17.71 1.97
N SER A 93 -5.65 -17.98 2.78
CA SER A 93 -4.40 -18.55 2.28
C SER A 93 -4.68 -19.92 1.67
N SER A 94 -4.26 -20.15 0.43
CA SER A 94 -4.04 -21.52 -0.05
C SER A 94 -2.55 -21.87 0.12
N ASP A 95 -2.27 -23.11 0.49
CA ASP A 95 -0.90 -23.56 0.82
C ASP A 95 0.05 -23.61 -0.38
N ASP A 96 -0.47 -23.46 -1.61
CA ASP A 96 0.29 -23.47 -2.86
C ASP A 96 0.02 -22.17 -3.65
N LEU A 97 0.80 -21.12 -3.40
CA LEU A 97 0.68 -19.87 -4.15
C LEU A 97 1.61 -19.88 -5.35
N ALA A 98 1.01 -20.03 -6.52
CA ALA A 98 1.69 -19.82 -7.77
C ALA A 98 1.56 -18.35 -8.20
N ALA A 99 2.69 -17.66 -8.24
CA ALA A 99 2.80 -16.36 -8.88
C ALA A 99 3.80 -16.43 -10.05
N ALA A 100 3.44 -15.84 -11.18
CA ALA A 100 4.26 -15.79 -12.37
C ALA A 100 3.96 -14.57 -13.23
N VAL A 101 4.93 -14.15 -14.04
CA VAL A 101 4.74 -13.22 -15.15
C VAL A 101 4.75 -14.00 -16.45
N ALA A 102 3.65 -13.91 -17.20
CA ALA A 102 3.61 -14.34 -18.60
C ALA A 102 4.09 -13.17 -19.46
N VAL A 103 5.19 -13.37 -20.21
CA VAL A 103 5.78 -12.36 -21.09
C VAL A 103 5.98 -12.95 -22.48
N THR A 104 5.50 -12.26 -23.50
CA THR A 104 5.75 -12.65 -24.89
C THR A 104 6.76 -11.71 -25.50
N PHE A 105 7.90 -12.23 -25.97
CA PHE A 105 8.84 -11.44 -26.75
C PHE A 105 9.28 -12.12 -28.04
N THR A 106 9.76 -11.31 -28.96
CA THR A 106 10.42 -11.71 -30.19
C THR A 106 11.90 -11.38 -30.09
N LYS A 107 12.77 -12.24 -30.61
CA LYS A 107 14.21 -11.97 -30.77
C LYS A 107 14.54 -11.83 -32.25
N GLY A 108 15.16 -10.73 -32.65
CA GLY A 108 15.43 -10.42 -34.06
C GLY A 108 14.16 -10.49 -34.92
N ASP A 109 14.23 -11.20 -36.04
CA ASP A 109 13.09 -11.47 -36.95
C ASP A 109 12.37 -12.80 -36.64
N GLY A 110 12.60 -13.39 -35.47
CA GLY A 110 11.97 -14.64 -35.05
C GLY A 110 10.46 -14.52 -34.80
N PRO A 111 9.77 -15.65 -34.57
CA PRO A 111 8.39 -15.61 -34.10
C PRO A 111 8.31 -15.11 -32.64
N PRO A 112 7.18 -14.51 -32.21
CA PRO A 112 6.94 -14.23 -30.81
C PRO A 112 6.80 -15.52 -30.01
N VAL A 113 7.42 -15.58 -28.83
CA VAL A 113 7.37 -16.73 -27.92
C VAL A 113 6.93 -16.25 -26.53
N GLU A 114 5.96 -16.95 -25.94
CA GLU A 114 5.53 -16.70 -24.57
C GLU A 114 6.41 -17.46 -23.58
N HIS A 115 6.83 -16.78 -22.53
CA HIS A 115 7.58 -17.31 -21.40
C HIS A 115 6.81 -17.05 -20.12
N LEU A 116 6.77 -18.06 -19.26
CA LEU A 116 6.19 -17.95 -17.93
C LEU A 116 7.33 -17.94 -16.91
N VAL A 117 7.51 -16.82 -16.21
CA VAL A 117 8.59 -16.63 -15.23
C VAL A 117 7.99 -16.62 -13.84
N ARG A 118 8.38 -17.56 -12.98
CA ARG A 118 7.88 -17.61 -11.60
C ARG A 118 8.36 -16.41 -10.80
N LEU A 119 7.48 -15.89 -9.96
CA LEU A 119 7.76 -14.82 -9.01
C LEU A 119 8.02 -15.41 -7.64
N ASP A 120 8.77 -14.67 -6.82
CA ASP A 120 8.75 -14.87 -5.38
C ASP A 120 7.33 -14.53 -4.87
N PRO A 121 6.63 -15.45 -4.19
CA PRO A 121 5.29 -15.17 -3.67
C PRO A 121 5.30 -14.18 -2.50
N ALA A 122 6.41 -14.03 -1.75
CA ALA A 122 6.43 -13.28 -0.50
C ALA A 122 5.95 -11.81 -0.61
N PRO A 123 6.33 -11.02 -1.63
CA PRO A 123 5.79 -9.67 -1.79
C PRO A 123 4.29 -9.63 -2.10
N LEU A 124 3.78 -10.60 -2.87
CA LEU A 124 2.35 -10.70 -3.18
C LEU A 124 1.54 -11.16 -1.97
N ASP A 125 2.13 -12.01 -1.12
CA ASP A 125 1.58 -12.36 0.19
C ASP A 125 1.48 -11.14 1.11
N GLU A 126 2.53 -10.32 1.20
CA GLU A 126 2.51 -9.10 2.01
C GLU A 126 1.44 -8.12 1.49
N ILE A 127 1.27 -8.01 0.17
CA ILE A 127 0.20 -7.21 -0.44
C ILE A 127 -1.18 -7.78 -0.10
N ARG A 128 -1.38 -9.10 -0.25
CA ARG A 128 -2.64 -9.80 0.07
C ARG A 128 -3.01 -9.58 1.53
N ASP A 129 -2.08 -9.83 2.44
CA ASP A 129 -2.33 -9.76 3.88
C ASP A 129 -2.72 -8.34 4.29
N ARG A 130 -2.08 -7.32 3.69
CA ARG A 130 -2.43 -5.92 3.88
C ARG A 130 -3.84 -5.59 3.37
N GLU A 131 -4.18 -5.98 2.13
CA GLU A 131 -5.50 -5.73 1.55
C GLU A 131 -6.60 -6.48 2.30
N CYS A 132 -6.32 -7.68 2.79
CA CYS A 132 -7.25 -8.45 3.64
C CYS A 132 -7.47 -7.82 5.01
N ALA A 133 -6.42 -7.29 5.62
CA ALA A 133 -6.52 -6.58 6.89
C ALA A 133 -7.33 -5.29 6.72
N GLU A 134 -7.17 -4.57 5.61
CA GLU A 134 -7.97 -3.40 5.23
C GLU A 134 -9.45 -3.77 5.07
N GLN A 135 -9.75 -4.77 4.23
CA GLN A 135 -11.13 -5.27 4.02
C GLN A 135 -11.79 -5.69 5.33
N ARG A 136 -11.06 -6.37 6.22
CA ARG A 136 -11.56 -6.79 7.54
C ARG A 136 -12.01 -5.60 8.37
N VAL A 137 -11.22 -4.52 8.40
CA VAL A 137 -11.56 -3.29 9.13
C VAL A 137 -12.75 -2.59 8.48
N GLU A 138 -12.76 -2.43 7.15
CA GLU A 138 -13.83 -1.76 6.40
C GLU A 138 -15.18 -2.48 6.45
N ASP A 139 -15.17 -3.81 6.53
CA ASP A 139 -16.37 -4.62 6.71
C ASP A 139 -16.89 -4.53 8.15
N ALA A 140 -15.99 -4.41 9.13
CA ALA A 140 -16.34 -4.34 10.54
C ALA A 140 -16.90 -2.96 10.93
N ALA A 141 -16.30 -1.86 10.46
CA ALA A 141 -16.67 -0.50 10.86
C ALA A 141 -16.36 0.58 9.82
N SER A 142 -17.06 1.72 9.92
CA SER A 142 -16.60 3.00 9.40
C SER A 142 -15.85 3.75 10.49
N ILE A 143 -14.72 4.35 10.13
CA ILE A 143 -13.85 5.11 11.03
C ILE A 143 -13.62 6.48 10.42
N ALA A 144 -13.90 7.54 11.16
CA ALA A 144 -13.75 8.91 10.69
C ALA A 144 -13.36 9.87 11.82
N VAL A 145 -12.74 11.00 11.48
CA VAL A 145 -12.59 12.11 12.44
C VAL A 145 -13.93 12.83 12.56
N SER A 146 -14.36 13.14 13.78
CA SER A 146 -15.64 13.79 14.02
C SER A 146 -15.73 15.16 13.35
N ALA A 147 -16.93 15.48 12.86
CA ALA A 147 -17.28 16.83 12.47
C ALA A 147 -17.34 17.78 13.67
N GLN A 148 -17.51 17.26 14.89
CA GLN A 148 -17.46 18.02 16.12
C GLN A 148 -16.01 18.20 16.55
N ARG A 149 -15.56 19.46 16.52
CA ARG A 149 -14.20 19.83 16.86
C ARG A 149 -14.11 21.26 17.34
N SER A 150 -13.21 21.50 18.27
CA SER A 150 -12.83 22.82 18.77
C SER A 150 -11.38 23.07 18.41
N ILE A 151 -11.08 24.27 17.92
CA ILE A 151 -9.72 24.70 17.56
C ILE A 151 -9.31 25.80 18.53
N ASP A 152 -8.12 25.65 19.11
CA ASP A 152 -7.47 26.65 19.94
C ASP A 152 -5.99 26.77 19.54
N GLY A 153 -5.68 27.82 18.78
CA GLY A 153 -4.35 28.05 18.22
C GLY A 153 -3.83 26.84 17.43
N PRO A 154 -2.65 26.27 17.78
CA PRO A 154 -2.05 25.14 17.08
C PRO A 154 -2.62 23.77 17.50
N THR A 155 -3.76 23.75 18.19
CA THR A 155 -4.37 22.54 18.76
C THR A 155 -5.82 22.39 18.34
N MET A 156 -6.26 21.15 18.11
CA MET A 156 -7.66 20.80 17.88
C MET A 156 -8.09 19.67 18.82
N GLU A 157 -9.21 19.83 19.51
CA GLU A 157 -9.87 18.73 20.21
C GLU A 157 -10.98 18.16 19.32
N THR A 158 -11.03 16.83 19.23
CA THR A 158 -12.04 16.10 18.43
C THR A 158 -12.13 14.65 18.89
N SER A 159 -12.79 13.78 18.13
CA SER A 159 -12.80 12.35 18.35
C SER A 159 -12.62 11.58 17.05
N ILE A 160 -12.11 10.35 17.15
CA ILE A 160 -12.26 9.36 16.10
C ILE A 160 -13.57 8.62 16.36
N GLU A 161 -14.53 8.77 15.47
CA GLU A 161 -15.81 8.09 15.50
C GLU A 161 -15.67 6.73 14.83
N ILE A 162 -16.01 5.65 15.55
CA ILE A 162 -16.05 4.30 15.02
C ILE A 162 -17.48 3.79 15.10
N VAL A 163 -18.05 3.47 13.94
CA VAL A 163 -19.42 2.96 13.80
C VAL A 163 -19.38 1.60 13.15
N ARG A 164 -19.86 0.59 13.88
CA ARG A 164 -19.96 -0.79 13.40
C ARG A 164 -20.86 -0.87 12.17
N ARG A 165 -20.40 -1.56 11.14
CA ARG A 165 -21.15 -1.79 9.91
C ARG A 165 -21.92 -3.11 9.94
N ARG A 166 -21.22 -4.21 10.18
CA ARG A 166 -21.79 -5.58 10.14
C ARG A 166 -21.20 -6.47 11.22
N GLY A 167 -21.92 -7.56 11.47
CA GLY A 167 -21.51 -8.61 12.39
C GLY A 167 -21.46 -8.14 13.84
N VAL A 168 -20.77 -8.95 14.63
CA VAL A 168 -20.53 -8.71 16.05
C VAL A 168 -19.04 -8.84 16.44
N PRO A 169 -18.06 -8.51 15.57
CA PRO A 169 -16.67 -8.68 15.94
C PRO A 169 -16.27 -7.75 17.09
N VAL A 170 -15.28 -8.14 17.86
CA VAL A 170 -14.58 -7.20 18.75
C VAL A 170 -13.74 -6.28 17.88
N ILE A 171 -13.83 -4.97 18.10
CA ILE A 171 -12.98 -3.97 17.41
C ILE A 171 -12.15 -3.26 18.46
N GLU A 172 -10.84 -3.19 18.26
CA GLU A 172 -9.95 -2.44 19.15
C GLU A 172 -9.10 -1.43 18.38
N VAL A 173 -8.87 -0.27 18.99
CA VAL A 173 -7.90 0.72 18.55
C VAL A 173 -6.72 0.66 19.50
N SER A 174 -5.56 0.24 19.00
CA SER A 174 -4.36 0.05 19.82
C SER A 174 -3.48 1.29 19.87
N SER A 175 -3.40 2.04 18.77
CA SER A 175 -2.56 3.24 18.68
C SER A 175 -3.00 4.20 17.58
N LEU A 176 -2.47 5.41 17.63
CA LEU A 176 -2.69 6.48 16.66
C LEU A 176 -1.37 6.82 15.96
N SER A 177 -1.46 7.18 14.68
CA SER A 177 -0.32 7.66 13.89
C SER A 177 -0.60 9.06 13.38
N GLY A 178 0.24 10.00 13.80
CA GLY A 178 0.34 11.32 13.18
C GLY A 178 1.27 11.34 11.96
N SER A 179 1.50 12.54 11.44
CA SER A 179 2.53 12.87 10.47
C SER A 179 3.74 13.52 11.16
N VAL A 180 4.72 13.98 10.36
CA VAL A 180 5.88 14.75 10.89
C VAL A 180 5.45 16.09 11.49
N ILE A 181 4.32 16.65 11.03
CA ILE A 181 3.82 17.98 11.40
C ILE A 181 2.72 17.87 12.45
N LEU A 182 1.87 16.85 12.37
CA LEU A 182 0.67 16.69 13.20
C LEU A 182 0.77 15.43 14.04
N ALA A 183 0.64 15.54 15.36
CA ALA A 183 0.48 14.41 16.26
C ALA A 183 -1.01 14.15 16.55
N LEU A 184 -1.37 12.87 16.70
CA LEU A 184 -2.64 12.44 17.27
C LEU A 184 -2.40 11.96 18.69
N VAL A 185 -2.98 12.64 19.68
CA VAL A 185 -2.78 12.36 21.10
C VAL A 185 -4.11 11.93 21.72
N PRO A 186 -4.23 10.72 22.30
CA PRO A 186 -5.45 10.33 23.00
C PRO A 186 -5.63 11.18 24.25
N VAL A 187 -6.89 11.54 24.56
CA VAL A 187 -7.19 12.33 25.77
C VAL A 187 -7.03 11.48 27.04
N ALA A 188 -7.39 10.19 26.96
CA ALA A 188 -7.23 9.24 28.04
C ALA A 188 -6.08 8.27 27.73
N ASP A 189 -5.27 7.98 28.75
CA ASP A 189 -4.23 6.96 28.68
C ASP A 189 -4.83 5.60 29.03
N SER A 190 -4.93 4.71 28.04
CA SER A 190 -5.54 3.38 28.17
C SER A 190 -4.94 2.40 27.18
N GLU A 191 -4.96 1.11 27.52
CA GLU A 191 -4.49 0.04 26.65
C GLU A 191 -5.54 -1.09 26.62
N PRO A 192 -6.21 -1.35 25.48
CA PRO A 192 -6.19 -0.57 24.25
C PRO A 192 -6.77 0.85 24.42
N LEU A 193 -6.51 1.75 23.47
CA LEU A 193 -7.07 3.11 23.48
C LEU A 193 -8.61 3.11 23.39
N LEU A 194 -9.16 2.14 22.67
CA LEU A 194 -10.59 1.91 22.59
C LEU A 194 -10.88 0.45 22.32
N ARG A 195 -11.92 -0.08 22.96
CA ARG A 195 -12.51 -1.39 22.66
C ARG A 195 -14.00 -1.27 22.45
N ILE A 196 -14.51 -1.89 21.38
CA ILE A 196 -15.92 -1.97 21.04
C ILE A 196 -16.34 -3.44 21.07
N ASP A 197 -17.03 -3.79 22.14
CA ASP A 197 -17.60 -5.14 22.32
C ASP A 197 -18.77 -5.40 21.35
N PRO A 198 -19.15 -6.68 21.16
CA PRO A 198 -20.22 -7.12 20.26
C PRO A 198 -21.57 -6.38 20.40
N ASP A 199 -21.90 -5.93 21.60
CA ASP A 199 -23.17 -5.28 21.96
C ASP A 199 -23.17 -3.77 21.69
N ARG A 200 -22.00 -3.18 21.38
CA ARG A 200 -21.86 -1.77 21.05
C ARG A 200 -21.78 -1.55 19.54
N THR A 201 -22.57 -0.62 19.04
CA THR A 201 -22.63 -0.27 17.62
C THR A 201 -21.82 0.98 17.27
N ARG A 202 -21.46 1.79 18.27
CA ARG A 202 -20.69 3.03 18.11
C ARG A 202 -19.84 3.27 19.34
N ALA A 203 -18.66 3.83 19.13
CA ALA A 203 -17.85 4.45 20.15
C ALA A 203 -17.06 5.63 19.57
N ASP A 204 -16.72 6.59 20.42
CA ASP A 204 -15.90 7.73 20.05
C ASP A 204 -14.61 7.65 20.89
N LEU A 205 -13.45 7.79 20.25
CA LEU A 205 -12.14 7.90 20.90
C LEU A 205 -11.76 9.39 20.95
N PRO A 206 -11.86 10.08 22.10
CA PRO A 206 -11.49 11.48 22.21
C PRO A 206 -9.98 11.66 22.01
N ILE A 207 -9.62 12.59 21.14
CA ILE A 207 -8.24 12.89 20.78
C ILE A 207 -7.98 14.40 20.73
N ARG A 208 -6.71 14.75 20.80
CA ARG A 208 -6.18 16.07 20.51
C ARG A 208 -5.22 15.95 19.33
N ILE A 209 -5.38 16.83 18.35
CA ILE A 209 -4.46 16.97 17.24
C ILE A 209 -3.58 18.19 17.53
N GLU A 210 -2.27 18.00 17.48
CA GLU A 210 -1.29 19.03 17.82
C GLU A 210 -0.27 19.21 16.72
N VAL A 211 0.14 20.46 16.48
CA VAL A 211 1.28 20.73 15.60
C VAL A 211 2.58 20.51 16.36
N THR A 212 3.36 19.51 15.97
CA THR A 212 4.65 19.19 16.59
C THR A 212 5.81 19.95 15.96
N ARG A 213 5.70 20.30 14.67
CA ARG A 213 6.71 21.06 13.92
C ARG A 213 6.04 22.01 12.94
N CYS A 214 6.37 23.29 13.01
CA CYS A 214 5.86 24.30 12.08
C CYS A 214 6.95 25.17 11.46
N ASP A 215 8.22 24.79 11.59
CA ASP A 215 9.30 25.52 10.94
C ASP A 215 9.10 25.54 9.40
N PRO A 216 9.31 26.69 8.72
CA PRO A 216 9.00 26.83 7.30
C PRO A 216 9.71 25.79 6.41
N HIS A 217 10.89 25.33 6.84
CA HIS A 217 11.67 24.33 6.11
C HIS A 217 10.96 22.97 6.10
N VAL A 218 10.52 22.47 7.26
CA VAL A 218 9.80 21.19 7.38
C VAL A 218 8.43 21.26 6.70
N VAL A 219 7.69 22.35 6.86
CA VAL A 219 6.34 22.47 6.28
C VAL A 219 6.39 22.46 4.75
N SER A 220 7.30 23.22 4.13
CA SER A 220 7.40 23.31 2.66
C SER A 220 7.88 22.01 1.99
N GLN A 221 8.56 21.13 2.73
CA GLN A 221 9.05 19.86 2.21
C GLN A 221 8.13 18.67 2.50
N SER A 222 7.06 18.87 3.28
CA SER A 222 6.16 17.79 3.66
C SER A 222 5.20 17.43 2.52
N SER A 223 5.36 16.24 1.96
CA SER A 223 4.46 15.68 0.94
C SER A 223 3.31 14.84 1.53
N ARG A 224 3.36 14.53 2.84
CA ARG A 224 2.38 13.69 3.56
C ARG A 224 1.89 14.36 4.85
N THR A 225 1.65 15.67 4.80
CA THR A 225 1.27 16.48 5.98
C THR A 225 0.04 15.94 6.71
N PHE A 226 -0.96 15.47 5.95
CA PHE A 226 -2.24 15.00 6.48
C PHE A 226 -2.38 13.47 6.48
N ASP A 227 -1.26 12.74 6.43
CA ASP A 227 -1.28 11.28 6.54
C ASP A 227 -1.47 10.85 8.00
N LEU A 228 -2.74 10.83 8.42
CA LEU A 228 -3.18 10.46 9.75
C LEU A 228 -3.80 9.06 9.71
N ALA A 229 -3.56 8.24 10.72
CA ALA A 229 -4.07 6.87 10.75
C ALA A 229 -4.34 6.35 12.17
N VAL A 230 -5.13 5.29 12.23
CA VAL A 230 -5.40 4.52 13.43
C VAL A 230 -4.98 3.06 13.21
N PHE A 231 -4.49 2.41 14.26
CA PHE A 231 -4.19 0.98 14.23
C PHE A 231 -5.34 0.20 14.84
N VAL A 232 -5.97 -0.66 14.03
CA VAL A 232 -7.24 -1.30 14.36
C VAL A 232 -7.13 -2.81 14.21
N SER A 233 -7.48 -3.55 15.26
CA SER A 233 -7.67 -4.99 15.21
C SER A 233 -9.15 -5.34 15.20
N VAL A 234 -9.47 -6.48 14.58
CA VAL A 234 -10.82 -7.07 14.53
C VAL A 234 -10.69 -8.53 14.93
N ASP A 235 -11.42 -8.94 15.96
CA ASP A 235 -11.37 -10.29 16.56
C ASP A 235 -9.94 -10.77 16.88
N ASP A 236 -9.17 -9.90 17.57
CA ASP A 236 -7.79 -10.15 18.01
C ASP A 236 -6.78 -10.42 16.86
N ALA A 237 -7.17 -10.16 15.60
CA ALA A 237 -6.24 -10.18 14.48
C ALA A 237 -5.18 -9.06 14.59
N GLU A 238 -4.06 -9.21 13.87
CA GLU A 238 -3.03 -8.18 13.82
C GLU A 238 -3.60 -6.81 13.42
N ALA A 239 -3.14 -5.77 14.10
CA ALA A 239 -3.65 -4.42 13.93
C ALA A 239 -3.28 -3.84 12.56
N HIS A 240 -4.29 -3.44 11.79
CA HIS A 240 -4.14 -2.80 10.50
C HIS A 240 -4.02 -1.27 10.66
N ARG A 241 -3.10 -0.65 9.91
CA ARG A 241 -3.02 0.81 9.81
C ARG A 241 -4.11 1.34 8.86
N TYR A 242 -5.25 1.69 9.42
CA TYR A 242 -6.35 2.32 8.69
C TYR A 242 -6.08 3.82 8.52
N GLN A 243 -5.92 4.27 7.27
CA GLN A 243 -5.70 5.68 6.95
C GLN A 243 -7.02 6.46 7.12
N LEU A 244 -6.99 7.55 7.88
CA LEU A 244 -8.15 8.40 8.07
C LEU A 244 -8.40 9.22 6.81
N GLU A 245 -9.67 9.29 6.39
CA GLU A 245 -10.09 10.16 5.31
C GLU A 245 -10.03 11.62 5.75
N ILE A 246 -9.31 12.44 4.99
CA ILE A 246 -9.18 13.88 5.24
C ILE A 246 -10.01 14.62 4.20
N ASP A 247 -11.24 14.94 4.55
CA ASP A 247 -12.10 15.76 3.71
C ASP A 247 -11.57 17.22 3.61
N PRO A 248 -12.00 18.01 2.60
CA PRO A 248 -11.51 19.38 2.42
C PRO A 248 -11.74 20.32 3.61
N ARG A 249 -12.80 20.11 4.40
CA ARG A 249 -13.05 20.92 5.61
C ARG A 249 -12.06 20.55 6.70
N LEU A 250 -11.88 19.26 6.97
CA LEU A 250 -10.88 18.79 7.92
C LEU A 250 -9.47 19.24 7.51
N GLN A 251 -9.14 19.16 6.22
CA GLN A 251 -7.86 19.64 5.70
C GLN A 251 -7.66 21.14 5.97
N SER A 252 -8.67 21.96 5.73
CA SER A 252 -8.62 23.41 6.01
C SER A 252 -8.43 23.70 7.51
N ASP A 253 -9.10 22.94 8.35
CA ASP A 253 -9.00 23.09 9.81
C ASP A 253 -7.60 22.69 10.30
N LEU A 254 -7.06 21.57 9.80
CA LEU A 254 -5.68 21.13 10.10
C LEU A 254 -4.63 22.12 9.60
N GLN A 255 -4.84 22.72 8.42
CA GLN A 255 -3.97 23.78 7.90
C GLN A 255 -3.98 25.01 8.83
N SER A 256 -5.15 25.37 9.37
CA SER A 256 -5.27 26.50 10.30
C SER A 256 -4.45 26.30 11.59
N LEU A 257 -4.29 25.05 12.06
CA LEU A 257 -3.41 24.75 13.19
C LEU A 257 -1.95 25.06 12.86
N ILE A 258 -1.51 24.66 11.66
CA ILE A 258 -0.14 24.87 11.17
C ILE A 258 0.14 26.37 11.05
N ASP A 259 -0.79 27.11 10.45
CA ASP A 259 -0.67 28.56 10.27
C ASP A 259 -0.62 29.28 11.64
N ALA A 260 -1.43 28.85 12.60
CA ALA A 260 -1.40 29.38 13.97
C ALA A 260 -0.04 29.11 14.65
N CYS A 261 0.53 27.91 14.49
CA CYS A 261 1.86 27.60 15.01
C CYS A 261 2.95 28.49 14.38
N GLN A 262 2.88 28.72 13.07
CA GLN A 262 3.84 29.58 12.37
C GLN A 262 3.76 31.03 12.85
N ALA A 263 2.56 31.55 13.10
CA ALA A 263 2.38 32.89 13.66
C ALA A 263 3.03 33.02 15.04
N LEU A 264 2.87 32.01 15.90
CA LEU A 264 3.47 32.00 17.25
C LEU A 264 5.00 31.96 17.25
N VAL A 265 5.63 31.43 16.20
CA VAL A 265 7.10 31.35 16.08
C VAL A 265 7.70 32.58 15.39
N ALA A 266 6.88 33.37 14.69
CA ALA A 266 7.31 34.59 14.00
C ALA A 266 7.37 35.83 14.92
N ASP A 267 6.67 35.79 16.05
CA ASP A 267 6.67 36.82 17.10
C ASP A 267 7.81 36.62 18.12
#